data_AF-A0A8J3ZGJ9-F1
#
_entry.id   AF-A0A8J3ZGJ9-F1
#
_cell.length_a   1.000
_cell.length_b   1.000
_cell.length_c   1.000
_cell.angle_alpha   90.00
_cell.angle_beta   90.00
_cell.angle_gamma   90.00
#
_symmetry.space_group_name_H-M   'P 1'
#
loop_
_entity.id
_entity.type
_entity.pdbx_description
1 polymer ?
#
loop_
_entity_poly.entity_id
_entity_poly.type
_entity_poly.pdbx_seq_one_letter_code
_entity_poly.pdbx_strand_id
1 'polypeptide(L)'
;MDLHTFDLGAFMSGVGSSDITMMVKIDDERQRERRRPWTVLLAGATAFRSDCRSLEECVEVAVRELGRPLGARLDSILESATGTTERADLLAVDIDDLFTQLADRGTTVTVQVRRESEAVGDARWSLGLSGAAVDGRGIQAGGNTLDESLKSGLRELRARSAEWEWLDLYL
;
A
#
# COMPACT_ATOMS: atom_id res chain seq x y z
N MET A 1 6.87 -0.87 -15.71
CA MET A 1 5.82 -1.89 -15.49
C MET A 1 4.49 -1.17 -15.56
N ASP A 2 3.49 -1.64 -16.33
CA ASP A 2 2.21 -0.91 -16.39
C ASP A 2 1.42 -1.11 -15.09
N LEU A 3 1.41 -0.09 -14.22
CA LEU A 3 0.69 -0.15 -12.96
C LEU A 3 -0.84 -0.15 -13.12
N HIS A 4 -1.39 0.28 -14.26
CA HIS A 4 -2.84 0.31 -14.45
C HIS A 4 -3.48 -1.09 -14.47
N THR A 5 -2.67 -2.12 -14.71
CA THR A 5 -3.08 -3.53 -14.68
C THR A 5 -2.44 -4.31 -13.54
N PHE A 6 -1.65 -3.65 -12.70
CA PHE A 6 -0.92 -4.29 -11.62
C PHE A 6 -1.72 -4.26 -10.32
N ASP A 7 -2.09 -5.43 -9.80
CA ASP A 7 -2.72 -5.55 -8.50
C ASP A 7 -1.67 -5.51 -7.38
N LEU A 8 -1.45 -4.32 -6.82
CA LEU A 8 -0.55 -4.13 -5.67
C LEU A 8 -0.97 -4.99 -4.48
N GLY A 9 -2.28 -5.16 -4.26
CA GLY A 9 -2.83 -5.97 -3.18
C GLY A 9 -2.44 -7.45 -3.32
N ALA A 10 -2.56 -7.99 -4.53
CA ALA A 10 -2.13 -9.34 -4.86
C ALA A 10 -0.61 -9.51 -4.72
N PHE A 11 0.18 -8.56 -5.24
CA PHE A 11 1.64 -8.58 -5.12
C PHE A 11 2.09 -8.63 -3.65
N MET A 12 1.63 -7.66 -2.86
CA MET A 12 1.95 -7.57 -1.43
C MET A 12 1.45 -8.80 -0.66
N SER A 13 0.25 -9.33 -0.98
CA SER A 13 -0.22 -10.61 -0.40
C SER A 13 0.75 -11.75 -0.68
N GLY A 14 1.22 -11.90 -1.93
CA GLY A 14 2.20 -12.91 -2.29
C GLY A 14 3.50 -12.80 -1.48
N VAL A 15 3.99 -11.57 -1.29
CA VAL A 15 5.17 -11.28 -0.47
C VAL A 15 4.93 -11.64 1.01
N GLY A 16 3.80 -11.23 1.58
CA GLY A 16 3.42 -11.53 2.97
C GLY A 16 3.33 -13.03 3.28
N SER A 17 2.83 -13.81 2.32
CA SER A 17 2.74 -15.29 2.45
C SER A 17 4.10 -15.96 2.32
N SER A 18 5.14 -15.21 1.95
CA SER A 18 6.52 -15.67 1.87
C SER A 18 7.33 -15.31 3.12
N ASP A 19 6.66 -15.06 4.25
CA ASP A 19 7.26 -14.60 5.52
C ASP A 19 8.10 -13.33 5.38
N ILE A 20 7.66 -12.42 4.50
CA ILE A 20 8.25 -11.08 4.35
C ILE A 20 7.17 -10.05 4.65
N THR A 21 7.42 -9.20 5.65
CA THR A 21 6.61 -8.00 5.85
C THR A 21 6.96 -7.02 4.75
N MET A 22 5.95 -6.52 4.04
CA MET A 22 6.11 -5.46 3.05
C MET A 22 5.30 -4.25 3.47
N MET A 23 5.92 -3.07 3.38
CA MET A 23 5.28 -1.79 3.63
C MET A 23 5.53 -0.86 2.44
N VAL A 24 4.47 -0.16 2.03
CA VAL A 24 4.54 0.96 1.10
C VAL A 24 4.02 2.20 1.82
N LYS A 25 4.73 3.30 1.70
CA LYS A 25 4.39 4.57 2.33
C LYS A 25 4.51 5.69 1.30
N ILE A 26 3.58 6.65 1.32
CA ILE A 26 3.81 7.99 0.76
C ILE A 26 3.82 9.02 1.89
N ASP A 27 4.82 9.88 1.91
CA ASP A 27 5.07 10.87 2.94
C ASP A 27 4.68 12.28 2.45
N ASP A 28 3.76 12.94 3.15
CA ASP A 28 3.21 14.23 2.72
C ASP A 28 4.24 15.37 2.73
N GLU A 29 5.17 15.37 3.69
CA GLU A 29 6.22 16.38 3.77
C GLU A 29 7.14 16.27 2.57
N ARG A 30 7.61 15.06 2.27
CA ARG A 30 8.46 14.80 1.11
C ARG A 30 7.73 15.04 -0.21
N GLN A 31 6.41 14.82 -0.27
CA GLN A 31 5.59 15.12 -1.43
C GLN A 31 5.55 16.63 -1.69
N ARG A 32 5.25 17.43 -0.65
CA ARG A 32 5.26 18.89 -0.72
C ARG A 32 6.62 19.46 -1.08
N GLU A 33 7.70 18.84 -0.59
CA GLU A 33 9.07 19.21 -0.91
C GLU A 33 9.55 18.72 -2.30
N ARG A 34 8.70 18.00 -3.05
CA ARG A 34 9.03 17.40 -4.36
C ARG A 34 10.30 16.52 -4.32
N ARG A 35 10.43 15.74 -3.25
CA ARG A 35 11.56 14.82 -3.03
C ARG A 35 11.25 13.42 -3.57
N ARG A 36 11.70 12.37 -2.87
CA ARG A 36 11.34 10.96 -3.08
C ARG A 36 10.29 10.60 -2.01
N PRO A 37 8.99 10.88 -2.28
CA PRO A 37 7.94 10.83 -1.26
C PRO A 37 7.52 9.39 -0.94
N TRP A 38 7.75 8.48 -1.86
CA TRP A 38 7.44 7.08 -1.69
C TRP A 38 8.55 6.36 -0.93
N THR A 39 8.17 5.40 -0.09
CA THR A 39 9.10 4.50 0.58
C THR A 39 8.57 3.08 0.47
N VAL A 40 9.45 2.15 0.08
CA VAL A 40 9.22 0.72 0.21
C VAL A 40 10.10 0.14 1.29
N LEU A 41 9.54 -0.73 2.12
CA LEU A 41 10.26 -1.50 3.12
C LEU A 41 9.91 -2.98 2.98
N LEU A 42 10.93 -3.81 3.02
CA LEU A 42 10.84 -5.27 3.04
C LEU A 42 11.54 -5.76 4.30
N ALA A 43 10.88 -6.62 5.07
CA ALA A 43 11.44 -7.16 6.30
C ALA A 43 11.16 -8.66 6.40
N GLY A 44 12.19 -9.47 6.19
CA GLY A 44 12.22 -10.91 6.45
C GLY A 44 13.46 -11.27 7.29
N ALA A 45 14.28 -12.21 6.80
CA ALA A 45 15.58 -12.51 7.38
C ALA A 45 16.54 -11.29 7.36
N THR A 46 16.38 -10.42 6.38
CA THR A 46 17.03 -9.11 6.30
C THR A 46 15.97 -8.02 6.12
N ALA A 47 16.33 -6.80 6.52
CA ALA A 47 15.51 -5.62 6.29
C ALA A 47 16.11 -4.78 5.17
N PHE A 48 15.27 -4.32 4.26
CA PHE A 48 15.61 -3.41 3.19
C PHE A 48 14.62 -2.24 3.19
N ARG A 49 15.13 -1.04 2.90
CA ARG A 49 14.33 0.18 2.76
C ARG A 49 14.88 1.00 1.59
N SER A 50 13.99 1.56 0.77
CA SER A 50 14.35 2.54 -0.24
C SER A 50 13.35 3.68 -0.31
N ASP A 51 13.85 4.88 -0.63
CA ASP A 51 13.04 6.05 -0.94
C ASP A 51 12.94 6.20 -2.47
N CYS A 52 11.71 6.28 -2.97
CA CYS A 52 11.31 6.20 -4.37
C CYS A 52 10.57 7.47 -4.81
N ARG A 53 10.56 7.73 -6.12
CA ARG A 53 9.86 8.85 -6.74
C ARG A 53 8.39 8.55 -7.03
N SER A 54 8.05 7.29 -7.22
CA SER A 54 6.70 6.81 -7.54
C SER A 54 6.44 5.44 -6.90
N LEU A 55 5.17 5.03 -6.89
CA LEU A 55 4.78 3.66 -6.55
C LEU A 55 5.43 2.64 -7.50
N GLU A 56 5.56 2.96 -8.79
CA GLU A 56 6.20 2.08 -9.78
C GLU A 56 7.65 1.78 -9.39
N GLU A 57 8.43 2.81 -9.03
CA GLU A 57 9.81 2.63 -8.57
C GLU A 57 9.85 1.82 -7.26
N CYS A 58 8.85 1.95 -6.37
CA CYS A 58 8.74 1.08 -5.19
C CYS A 58 8.58 -0.40 -5.57
N VAL A 59 7.70 -0.71 -6.53
CA VAL A 59 7.46 -2.08 -7.00
C VAL A 59 8.71 -2.63 -7.70
N GLU A 60 9.34 -1.86 -8.58
CA GLU A 60 10.58 -2.28 -9.27
C GLU A 60 11.70 -2.59 -8.30
N VAL A 61 11.90 -1.73 -7.29
CA VAL A 61 12.86 -1.97 -6.22
C VAL A 61 12.48 -3.23 -5.43
N ALA A 62 11.21 -3.40 -5.07
CA ALA A 62 10.77 -4.59 -4.34
C ALA A 62 11.07 -5.88 -5.13
N VAL A 63 10.70 -5.93 -6.41
CA VAL A 63 10.96 -7.07 -7.30
C VAL A 63 12.46 -7.38 -7.38
N ARG A 64 13.30 -6.35 -7.54
CA ARG A 64 14.76 -6.53 -7.59
C ARG A 64 15.31 -7.15 -6.30
N GLU A 65 14.91 -6.62 -5.14
CA GLU A 65 15.41 -7.10 -3.86
C GLU A 65 14.84 -8.46 -3.45
N LEU A 66 13.62 -8.78 -3.91
CA LEU A 66 12.96 -10.07 -3.66
C LEU A 66 13.45 -11.20 -4.59
N GLY A 67 14.12 -10.89 -5.69
CA GLY A 67 14.54 -11.88 -6.69
C GLY A 67 15.41 -13.00 -6.12
N ARG A 68 16.38 -12.68 -5.26
CA ARG A 68 17.21 -13.69 -4.58
C ARG A 68 16.47 -14.48 -3.50
N PRO A 69 15.77 -13.86 -2.54
CA PRO A 69 15.12 -14.60 -1.46
C PRO A 69 13.91 -15.43 -1.91
N LEU A 70 13.21 -15.03 -3.00
CA LEU A 70 12.00 -15.72 -3.45
C LEU A 70 12.20 -16.58 -4.71
N GLY A 71 13.14 -16.25 -5.59
CA GLY A 71 13.40 -17.01 -6.82
C GLY A 71 12.13 -17.26 -7.63
N ALA A 72 11.89 -18.52 -8.02
CA ALA A 72 10.70 -18.92 -8.79
C ALA A 72 9.35 -18.57 -8.11
N ARG A 73 9.32 -18.39 -6.78
CA ARG A 73 8.11 -17.95 -6.10
C ARG A 73 7.75 -16.50 -6.45
N LEU A 74 8.74 -15.65 -6.72
CA LEU A 74 8.50 -14.27 -7.16
C LEU A 74 7.79 -14.25 -8.52
N ASP A 75 8.16 -15.14 -9.43
CA ASP A 75 7.53 -15.24 -10.74
C ASP A 75 6.04 -15.53 -10.60
N SER A 76 5.65 -16.51 -9.77
CA SER A 76 4.24 -16.80 -9.50
C SER A 76 3.49 -15.65 -8.83
N ILE A 77 4.16 -14.88 -7.96
CA ILE A 77 3.57 -13.68 -7.34
C ILE A 77 3.33 -12.60 -8.40
N LEU A 78 4.29 -12.38 -9.30
CA LEU A 78 4.17 -11.41 -10.39
C LEU A 78 3.10 -11.82 -11.39
N GLU A 79 3.04 -13.10 -11.77
CA GLU A 79 1.99 -13.65 -12.62
C GLU A 79 0.60 -13.43 -12.00
N SER A 80 0.46 -13.67 -10.69
CA SER A 80 -0.80 -13.38 -9.99
C SER A 80 -1.14 -11.88 -9.92
N ALA A 81 -0.15 -11.00 -9.80
CA ALA A 81 -0.35 -9.55 -9.71
C ALA A 81 -0.61 -8.89 -11.07
N THR A 82 -0.17 -9.52 -12.16
CA THR A 82 -0.36 -9.05 -13.55
C THR A 82 -1.45 -9.80 -14.30
N GLY A 83 -1.94 -10.90 -13.72
CA GLY A 83 -3.00 -11.73 -14.28
C GLY A 83 -4.28 -10.93 -14.48
N THR A 84 -4.79 -10.96 -15.71
CA THR A 84 -6.03 -10.32 -16.14
C THR A 84 -7.17 -10.80 -15.26
N THR A 85 -7.53 -10.00 -14.27
CA THR A 85 -8.77 -10.24 -13.58
C THR A 85 -9.87 -9.69 -14.48
N GLU A 86 -10.69 -10.57 -15.09
CA GLU A 86 -12.06 -10.24 -15.49
C GLU A 86 -12.89 -9.92 -14.24
N ARG A 87 -12.43 -8.97 -13.42
CA ARG A 87 -13.21 -8.34 -12.36
C ARG A 87 -14.03 -7.24 -13.03
N ALA A 88 -15.03 -7.69 -13.78
CA ALA A 88 -16.25 -6.92 -13.91
C ALA A 88 -16.76 -6.66 -12.49
N ASP A 89 -17.06 -5.40 -12.20
CA ASP A 89 -17.63 -4.92 -10.94
C ASP A 89 -16.65 -4.87 -9.76
N LEU A 90 -15.92 -3.75 -9.69
CA LEU A 90 -15.71 -2.89 -8.52
C LEU A 90 -14.50 -2.02 -8.86
N LEU A 91 -14.72 -0.70 -8.90
CA LEU A 91 -13.72 0.35 -9.11
C LEU A 91 -12.32 -0.12 -8.66
N ALA A 92 -11.46 -0.51 -9.61
CA ALA A 92 -10.07 -0.81 -9.32
C ALA A 92 -9.48 0.51 -8.81
N VAL A 93 -9.33 0.61 -7.49
CA VAL A 93 -8.78 1.81 -6.86
C VAL A 93 -7.38 1.98 -7.40
N ASP A 94 -7.16 3.06 -8.13
CA ASP A 94 -5.81 3.48 -8.49
C ASP A 94 -5.11 3.93 -7.21
N ILE A 95 -4.28 3.03 -6.66
CA ILE A 95 -3.59 3.26 -5.39
C ILE A 95 -2.58 4.40 -5.51
N ASP A 96 -1.92 4.53 -6.66
CA ASP A 96 -0.94 5.60 -6.89
C ASP A 96 -1.64 6.96 -6.83
N ASP A 97 -2.76 7.08 -7.55
CA ASP A 97 -3.59 8.29 -7.56
C ASP A 97 -4.18 8.58 -6.17
N LEU A 98 -4.85 7.61 -5.53
CA LEU A 98 -5.45 7.77 -4.21
C LEU A 98 -4.42 8.27 -3.19
N PHE A 99 -3.25 7.65 -3.14
CA PHE A 99 -2.22 7.96 -2.15
C PHE A 99 -1.57 9.31 -2.44
N THR A 100 -1.35 9.64 -3.71
CA THR A 100 -0.87 10.95 -4.14
C THR A 100 -1.86 12.04 -3.73
N GLN A 101 -3.16 11.84 -3.98
CA GLN A 101 -4.20 12.78 -3.61
C GLN A 101 -4.30 13.00 -2.09
N LEU A 102 -4.09 11.95 -1.29
CA LEU A 102 -4.03 12.05 0.17
C LEU A 102 -2.78 12.82 0.63
N ALA A 103 -1.61 12.52 0.06
CA ALA A 103 -0.35 13.18 0.40
C ALA A 103 -0.34 14.67 0.02
N ASP A 104 -0.90 15.02 -1.13
CA ASP A 104 -1.05 16.42 -1.57
C ASP A 104 -1.94 17.23 -0.62
N ARG A 105 -2.82 16.55 0.12
CA ARG A 105 -3.68 17.14 1.15
C ARG A 105 -3.09 17.03 2.56
N GLY A 106 -1.81 16.73 2.71
CA GLY A 106 -1.13 16.71 4.02
C GLY A 106 -1.36 15.42 4.82
N THR A 107 -1.69 14.32 4.13
CA THR A 107 -1.85 12.99 4.73
C THR A 107 -0.73 12.05 4.30
N THR A 108 0.15 11.69 5.24
CA THR A 108 1.06 10.56 5.10
C THR A 108 0.28 9.25 5.19
N VAL A 109 0.41 8.41 4.17
CA VAL A 109 -0.26 7.10 4.06
C VAL A 109 0.77 5.99 4.21
N THR A 110 0.46 4.98 5.02
CA THR A 110 1.27 3.77 5.17
C THR A 110 0.38 2.55 5.04
N VAL A 111 0.69 1.65 4.11
CA VAL A 111 0.06 0.33 4.02
C VAL A 111 1.11 -0.73 4.24
N GLN A 112 0.75 -1.72 5.06
CA GLN A 112 1.62 -2.82 5.39
C GLN A 112 0.84 -4.14 5.33
N VAL A 113 1.47 -5.14 4.74
CA VAL A 113 1.10 -6.55 4.87
C VAL A 113 2.12 -7.22 5.78
N ARG A 114 1.64 -7.86 6.85
CA ARG A 114 2.51 -8.59 7.78
C ARG A 114 2.86 -9.97 7.22
N ARG A 115 3.95 -10.53 7.73
CA ARG A 115 4.28 -11.95 7.54
C ARG A 115 3.12 -12.80 8.00
N GLU A 116 2.90 -13.91 7.32
CA GLU A 116 1.92 -14.92 7.73
C GLU A 116 2.21 -15.44 9.14
N SER A 117 3.49 -15.68 9.47
CA SER A 117 3.92 -16.06 10.82
C SER A 117 3.68 -15.02 11.93
N GLU A 118 3.48 -13.74 11.59
CA GLU A 118 3.25 -12.63 12.53
C GLU A 118 1.78 -12.18 12.58
N ALA A 119 0.91 -12.79 11.77
CA ALA A 119 -0.52 -12.48 11.77
C ALA A 119 -1.18 -13.06 13.04
N VAL A 120 -1.28 -12.23 14.09
CA VAL A 120 -2.02 -12.57 15.32
C VAL A 120 -3.47 -12.09 15.17
N GLY A 121 -4.41 -13.04 15.02
CA GLY A 121 -5.85 -12.75 14.80
C GLY A 121 -6.22 -12.49 13.34
N ASP A 122 -7.36 -11.81 13.11
CA ASP A 122 -7.99 -11.62 11.79
C ASP A 122 -7.53 -10.35 11.02
N ALA A 123 -6.31 -9.82 11.25
CA ALA A 123 -5.85 -8.61 10.55
C ALA A 123 -4.41 -8.74 10.06
N ARG A 124 -4.28 -9.18 8.80
CA ARG A 124 -3.01 -9.31 8.08
C ARG A 124 -2.51 -7.99 7.49
N TRP A 125 -3.45 -7.10 7.18
CA TRP A 125 -3.22 -5.79 6.60
C TRP A 125 -3.39 -4.70 7.64
N SER A 126 -2.56 -3.67 7.54
CA SER A 126 -2.75 -2.43 8.29
C SER A 126 -2.57 -1.21 7.39
N LEU A 127 -3.49 -0.27 7.52
CA LEU A 127 -3.43 1.07 6.97
C LEU A 127 -3.20 2.05 8.13
N GLY A 128 -2.23 2.95 7.95
CA GLY A 128 -2.02 4.12 8.79
C GLY A 128 -2.18 5.40 7.98
N LEU A 129 -2.98 6.34 8.49
CA LEU A 129 -3.06 7.70 7.98
C LEU A 129 -2.61 8.66 9.08
N SER A 130 -1.76 9.62 8.73
CA SER A 130 -1.20 10.58 9.68
C SER A 130 -0.87 11.89 8.96
N GLY A 131 -0.52 12.92 9.71
CA GLY A 131 -0.12 14.22 9.14
C GLY A 131 -1.02 15.34 9.63
N ALA A 132 -0.74 16.56 9.16
CA ALA A 132 -1.43 17.76 9.64
C ALA A 132 -2.94 17.75 9.32
N ALA A 133 -3.35 17.04 8.27
CA ALA A 133 -4.74 16.91 7.86
C ALA A 133 -5.53 15.82 8.62
N VAL A 134 -4.83 15.01 9.43
CA VAL A 134 -5.42 13.92 10.23
C VAL A 134 -5.28 14.24 11.72
N ASP A 135 -5.95 15.31 12.18
CA ASP A 135 -6.36 15.65 13.58
C ASP A 135 -5.50 15.11 14.76
N GLY A 136 -4.18 15.08 14.62
CA GLY A 136 -3.18 14.76 15.63
C GLY A 136 -3.12 13.30 16.11
N ARG A 137 -4.24 12.56 16.11
CA ARG A 137 -4.29 11.14 16.56
C ARG A 137 -3.98 10.12 15.47
N GLY A 138 -3.98 10.53 14.20
CA GLY A 138 -3.90 9.61 13.08
C GLY A 138 -5.13 8.69 12.96
N ILE A 139 -5.12 7.84 11.95
CA ILE A 139 -6.07 6.74 11.72
C ILE A 139 -5.26 5.46 11.63
N GLN A 140 -5.76 4.39 12.25
CA GLN A 140 -5.22 3.05 12.12
C GLN A 140 -6.37 2.11 11.80
N ALA A 141 -6.29 1.43 10.65
CA ALA A 141 -7.26 0.46 10.21
C ALA A 141 -6.57 -0.87 9.91
N GLY A 142 -7.23 -1.97 10.27
CA GLY A 142 -6.77 -3.32 9.97
C GLY A 142 -7.78 -4.07 9.10
N GLY A 143 -7.33 -5.11 8.41
CA GLY A 143 -8.21 -5.97 7.61
C GLY A 143 -7.53 -7.27 7.19
N ASN A 144 -8.29 -8.19 6.61
CA ASN A 144 -7.77 -9.41 6.00
C ASN A 144 -7.34 -9.20 4.55
N THR A 145 -7.82 -8.12 3.93
CA THR A 145 -7.41 -7.67 2.59
C THR A 145 -6.98 -6.21 2.58
N LEU A 146 -6.26 -5.80 1.53
CA LEU A 146 -5.94 -4.40 1.29
C LEU A 146 -7.21 -3.55 1.19
N ASP A 147 -8.19 -3.99 0.40
CA ASP A 147 -9.47 -3.30 0.19
C ASP A 147 -10.23 -3.05 1.49
N GLU A 148 -10.34 -4.06 2.36
CA GLU A 148 -10.97 -3.91 3.68
C GLU A 148 -10.25 -2.86 4.53
N SER A 149 -8.92 -2.92 4.58
CA SER A 149 -8.13 -1.97 5.37
C SER A 149 -8.24 -0.54 4.83
N LEU A 150 -8.25 -0.37 3.50
CA LEU A 150 -8.45 0.91 2.82
C LEU A 150 -9.84 1.47 3.11
N LYS A 151 -10.90 0.73 2.80
CA LYS A 151 -12.28 1.17 3.04
C LYS A 151 -12.52 1.53 4.49
N SER A 152 -11.99 0.76 5.43
CA SER A 152 -12.11 1.07 6.86
C SER A 152 -11.44 2.41 7.21
N GLY A 153 -10.19 2.63 6.80
CA GLY A 153 -9.49 3.88 7.15
C GLY A 153 -9.99 5.10 6.37
N LEU A 154 -10.39 4.92 5.10
CA LEU A 154 -10.99 6.00 4.29
C LEU A 154 -12.36 6.41 4.83
N ARG A 155 -13.18 5.47 5.33
CA ARG A 155 -14.46 5.81 6.01
C ARG A 155 -14.22 6.62 7.26
N GLU A 156 -13.20 6.25 8.03
CA GLU A 156 -12.82 7.02 9.22
C GLU A 156 -12.34 8.43 8.85
N LEU A 157 -11.50 8.57 7.84
CA LEU A 157 -11.04 9.87 7.35
C LEU A 157 -12.21 10.72 6.84
N ARG A 158 -13.07 10.13 6.01
CA ARG A 158 -14.28 10.74 5.45
C ARG A 158 -15.23 11.28 6.51
N ALA A 159 -15.33 10.59 7.66
CA ALA A 159 -16.20 10.99 8.76
C ALA A 159 -15.69 12.22 9.55
N ARG A 160 -14.41 12.58 9.40
CA ARG A 160 -13.79 13.67 10.18
C ARG A 160 -14.06 15.07 9.60
N SER A 161 -14.20 15.20 8.29
CA SER A 161 -14.34 16.50 7.63
C SER A 161 -14.97 16.38 6.24
N ALA A 162 -15.70 17.42 5.83
CA ALA A 162 -16.29 17.52 4.49
C ALA A 162 -15.23 17.68 3.39
N GLU A 163 -14.00 18.08 3.73
CA GLU A 163 -12.89 18.17 2.77
C GLU A 163 -12.54 16.81 2.11
N TRP A 164 -13.01 15.71 2.72
CA TRP A 164 -12.81 14.34 2.26
C TRP A 164 -13.97 13.79 1.43
N GLU A 165 -14.96 14.61 1.03
CA GLU A 165 -16.12 14.18 0.22
C GLU A 165 -15.74 13.42 -1.07
N TRP A 166 -14.60 13.77 -1.69
CA TRP A 166 -14.11 13.08 -2.88
C TRP A 166 -13.77 11.60 -2.64
N LEU A 167 -13.58 11.17 -1.38
CA LEU A 167 -13.38 9.77 -1.03
C LEU A 167 -14.62 8.91 -1.28
N ASP A 168 -15.81 9.50 -1.46
CA ASP A 168 -17.03 8.76 -1.78
C ASP A 168 -16.91 7.98 -3.11
N LEU A 169 -15.93 8.31 -3.95
CA LEU A 169 -15.56 7.56 -5.16
C LEU A 169 -14.83 6.23 -4.87
N TYR A 170 -14.35 6.03 -3.64
CA TYR A 170 -13.50 4.89 -3.23
C TYR A 170 -14.14 4.04 -2.12
N LEU A 171 -15.36 4.38 -1.65
CA LEU A 171 -16.02 3.77 -0.47
C LEU A 171 -17.18 2.84 -0.79
#